data_AF-A0A2V8JWF1-F1
#
_entry.id   AF-A0A2V8JWF1-F1
#
_cell.length_a   1.000
_cell.length_b   1.000
_cell.length_c   1.000
_cell.angle_alpha   90.00
_cell.angle_beta   90.00
_cell.angle_gamma   90.00
#
_symmetry.space_group_name_H-M   'P 1'
#
loop_
_entity.id
_entity.type
_entity.pdbx_description
1 polymer ?
#
loop_
_entity_poly.entity_id
_entity_poly.type
_entity_poly.pdbx_seq_one_letter_code
_entity_poly.pdbx_strand_id
1 'polypeptide(L)'
;MSRNILMQVVFSIVVLWVATHFTRQAKAQATNGIISGTVIDASGAAVPGVTIQVKNVNTGVTRTVLTNEQGRYRVPDLLVGAYEVQGALPGFQTVVQRGIPLTVGSERVVDFSLQVGQPETTVTVEGEIAQVDTTSTAIASLIEQKQIADLPLNGRNYTQLIALAPGVQQAAPGTSGFYGRGANFSVAGARPEGQAFLLDNTNVQDFWNHGPGSAVLGTTLGVEAIAEFSTQTNTYGAQFGGAGAAINAVTRSGTNQFHGSVFEYFRNSVLDARGPFDGPKLPTFRQNQFGASLGGPIRKDKTFFFANYEGLRRGLGLTRVTFVPDANAHNGILPGLNPIPLSPLIQQLLTYYPIPNNSVGGGLGRYSVVATQVGNEDYVLGRVDHMISATDSVFARYIRDRADFTDPFSGSNLPLWPETHRTGNHYATIEERHIVSSAVVNLARFSFVRTREGSNLNDNLPGLSFYPNVPDCAEQVLGGRRRVLDARPAQSPNRRLRRTRSVERQCSRVVWWKLVVFQFGELLTRKSVRISWALARTGRCLSRLPRNRRRRLCTGRVASAAEADLEPWLAVQLCFESRHRQASAQCHYGFRQRNGLCPSAQCL
;
A
#
# COMPACT_ATOMS: atom_id res chain seq x y z
N MET A 1 39.51 -32.01 -17.76
CA MET A 1 38.60 -31.51 -16.71
C MET A 1 39.13 -32.04 -15.38
N SER A 2 39.58 -31.16 -14.48
CA SER A 2 40.35 -31.56 -13.30
C SER A 2 39.50 -32.39 -12.32
N ARG A 3 40.13 -33.36 -11.65
CA ARG A 3 39.51 -34.25 -10.64
C ARG A 3 38.69 -33.49 -9.57
N ASN A 4 39.03 -32.21 -9.36
CA ASN A 4 38.35 -31.31 -8.43
C ASN A 4 36.95 -30.87 -8.91
N ILE A 5 36.73 -30.72 -10.22
CA ILE A 5 35.41 -30.34 -10.76
C ILE A 5 34.42 -31.49 -10.63
N LEU A 6 34.87 -32.72 -10.92
CA LEU A 6 34.04 -33.91 -10.75
C LEU A 6 33.65 -34.12 -9.27
N MET A 7 34.59 -33.90 -8.34
CA MET A 7 34.32 -34.01 -6.91
C MET A 7 33.38 -32.92 -6.39
N GLN A 8 33.47 -31.68 -6.92
CA GLN A 8 32.53 -30.60 -6.59
C GLN A 8 31.13 -30.85 -7.16
N VAL A 9 31.01 -31.41 -8.37
CA VAL A 9 29.72 -31.76 -8.97
C VAL A 9 29.07 -32.92 -8.20
N VAL A 10 29.83 -33.96 -7.86
CA VAL A 10 29.31 -35.09 -7.06
C VAL A 10 28.92 -34.62 -5.66
N PHE A 11 29.73 -33.79 -5.00
CA PHE A 11 29.38 -33.23 -3.69
C PHE A 11 28.12 -32.34 -3.77
N SER A 12 27.98 -31.51 -4.81
CA SER A 12 26.78 -30.69 -5.02
C SER A 12 25.54 -31.53 -5.26
N ILE A 13 25.65 -32.63 -6.04
CA ILE A 13 24.54 -33.56 -6.29
C ILE A 13 24.17 -34.31 -5.00
N VAL A 14 25.14 -34.77 -4.22
CA VAL A 14 24.90 -35.44 -2.93
C VAL A 14 24.28 -34.48 -1.91
N VAL A 15 24.73 -33.23 -1.85
CA VAL A 15 24.11 -32.19 -1.00
C VAL A 15 22.68 -31.89 -1.45
N LEU A 16 22.41 -31.83 -2.76
CA LEU A 16 21.05 -31.66 -3.29
C LEU A 16 20.14 -32.86 -2.96
N TRP A 17 20.69 -34.08 -3.02
CA TRP A 17 19.99 -35.33 -2.73
C TRP A 17 19.70 -35.50 -1.23
N VAL A 18 20.65 -35.15 -0.35
CA VAL A 18 20.46 -35.12 1.10
C VAL A 18 19.49 -34.01 1.52
N ALA A 19 19.57 -32.82 0.89
CA ALA A 19 18.64 -31.72 1.16
C ALA A 19 17.20 -32.03 0.74
N THR A 20 17.00 -32.82 -0.33
CA THR A 20 15.67 -33.27 -0.75
C THR A 20 15.11 -34.39 0.14
N HIS A 21 15.96 -35.30 0.65
CA HIS A 21 15.52 -36.40 1.53
C HIS A 21 15.32 -36.03 3.00
N PHE A 22 15.86 -34.89 3.47
CA PHE A 22 15.65 -34.40 4.85
C PHE A 22 14.51 -33.38 5.01
N THR A 23 13.69 -33.17 3.99
CA THR A 23 12.46 -32.37 4.12
C THR A 23 11.44 -33.15 4.96
N ARG A 24 11.56 -33.05 6.28
CA ARG A 24 10.44 -33.32 7.19
C ARG A 24 9.25 -32.54 6.65
N GLN A 25 8.12 -33.23 6.47
CA GLN A 25 6.87 -32.67 5.97
C GLN A 25 6.58 -31.33 6.65
N ALA A 26 6.95 -30.24 5.98
CA ALA A 26 6.47 -28.94 6.35
C ALA A 26 4.98 -29.01 6.06
N LYS A 27 4.16 -28.98 7.12
CA LYS A 27 2.72 -28.80 6.96
C LYS A 27 2.53 -27.37 6.46
N ALA A 28 2.65 -27.18 5.16
CA ALA A 28 2.25 -25.95 4.51
C ALA A 28 0.74 -25.82 4.68
N GLN A 29 0.29 -24.64 5.12
CA GLN A 29 -1.13 -24.35 5.26
C GLN A 29 -1.68 -23.97 3.88
N ALA A 30 -2.78 -24.60 3.48
CA ALA A 30 -3.52 -24.22 2.30
C ALA A 30 -4.02 -22.78 2.46
N THR A 31 -3.90 -21.98 1.41
CA THR A 31 -4.30 -20.57 1.42
C THR A 31 -5.75 -20.37 0.95
N ASN A 32 -6.37 -21.40 0.38
CA ASN A 32 -7.77 -21.41 -0.01
C ASN A 32 -8.64 -22.07 1.08
N GLY A 33 -9.94 -22.18 0.85
CA GLY A 33 -10.89 -22.69 1.85
C GLY A 33 -10.72 -24.18 2.13
N ILE A 34 -11.25 -24.63 3.28
CA ILE A 34 -11.21 -26.02 3.74
C ILE A 34 -12.63 -26.45 4.12
N ILE A 35 -13.01 -27.66 3.73
CA ILE A 35 -14.21 -28.31 4.27
C ILE A 35 -13.76 -29.52 5.10
N SER A 36 -14.21 -29.60 6.34
CA SER A 36 -13.92 -30.71 7.26
C SER A 36 -15.18 -31.13 7.99
N GLY A 37 -15.12 -32.23 8.72
CA GLY A 37 -16.26 -32.68 9.51
C GLY A 37 -16.07 -34.09 10.05
N THR A 38 -17.09 -34.54 10.76
CA THR A 38 -17.18 -35.87 11.35
C THR A 38 -18.46 -36.55 10.88
N VAL A 39 -18.35 -37.85 10.58
CA VAL A 39 -19.49 -38.69 10.23
C VAL A 39 -19.77 -39.64 11.38
N ILE A 40 -21.00 -39.59 11.87
CA ILE A 40 -21.51 -40.46 12.94
C ILE A 40 -22.72 -41.26 12.43
N ASP A 41 -23.06 -42.34 13.12
CA ASP A 41 -24.31 -43.07 12.90
C ASP A 41 -25.44 -42.59 13.82
N ALA A 42 -26.62 -43.22 13.73
CA ALA A 42 -27.78 -42.92 14.57
C ALA A 42 -27.56 -43.20 16.08
N SER A 43 -26.56 -44.01 16.43
CA SER A 43 -26.18 -44.30 17.81
C SER A 43 -25.16 -43.30 18.38
N GLY A 44 -24.65 -42.39 17.53
CA GLY A 44 -23.60 -41.44 17.87
C GLY A 44 -22.18 -42.00 17.73
N ALA A 45 -22.02 -43.21 17.18
CA ALA A 45 -20.71 -43.81 16.93
C ALA A 45 -20.08 -43.25 15.66
N ALA A 46 -18.75 -43.10 15.64
CA ALA A 46 -18.02 -42.64 14.47
C ALA A 46 -18.00 -43.69 13.35
N VAL A 47 -18.21 -43.27 12.11
CA VAL A 47 -18.30 -44.18 10.95
C VAL A 47 -17.07 -44.02 10.04
N PRO A 48 -16.14 -45.00 10.05
CA PRO A 48 -14.97 -44.99 9.17
C PRO A 48 -15.29 -45.46 7.75
N GLY A 49 -14.48 -45.04 6.77
CA GLY A 49 -14.58 -45.50 5.38
C GLY A 49 -15.73 -44.88 4.56
N VAL A 50 -16.42 -43.87 5.08
CA VAL A 50 -17.47 -43.15 4.35
C VAL A 50 -16.85 -42.36 3.22
N THR A 51 -17.39 -42.52 2.01
CA THR A 51 -16.98 -41.74 0.84
C THR A 51 -17.62 -40.37 0.90
N ILE A 52 -16.79 -39.34 1.07
CA ILE A 52 -17.20 -37.95 1.04
C ILE A 52 -16.87 -37.35 -0.32
N GLN A 53 -17.87 -36.87 -1.04
CA GLN A 53 -17.72 -36.11 -2.28
C GLN A 53 -18.05 -34.64 -2.05
N VAL A 54 -17.08 -33.76 -2.31
CA VAL A 54 -17.22 -32.31 -2.23
C VAL A 54 -17.23 -31.74 -3.63
N LYS A 55 -18.39 -31.25 -4.09
CA LYS A 55 -18.60 -30.76 -5.45
C LYS A 55 -18.80 -29.25 -5.48
N ASN A 56 -18.02 -28.55 -6.30
CA ASN A 56 -18.26 -27.14 -6.58
C ASN A 56 -19.45 -27.02 -7.56
N VAL A 57 -20.50 -26.30 -7.14
CA VAL A 57 -21.75 -26.20 -7.90
C VAL A 57 -21.58 -25.47 -9.24
N ASN A 58 -20.66 -24.50 -9.30
CA ASN A 58 -20.47 -23.64 -10.47
C ASN A 58 -19.59 -24.29 -11.55
N THR A 59 -18.59 -25.07 -11.14
CA THR A 59 -17.61 -25.69 -12.05
C THR A 59 -17.82 -27.18 -12.25
N GLY A 60 -18.64 -27.83 -11.42
CA GLY A 60 -18.86 -29.28 -11.46
C GLY A 60 -17.68 -30.12 -10.94
N VAL A 61 -16.59 -29.47 -10.52
CA VAL A 61 -15.37 -30.14 -10.04
C VAL A 61 -15.62 -30.79 -8.68
N THR A 62 -15.32 -32.09 -8.59
CA THR A 62 -15.55 -32.90 -7.39
C THR A 62 -14.23 -33.36 -6.78
N ARG A 63 -14.14 -33.27 -5.45
CA ARG A 63 -13.07 -33.84 -4.64
C ARG A 63 -13.62 -34.95 -3.75
N THR A 64 -13.00 -36.13 -3.83
CA THR A 64 -13.41 -37.29 -3.04
C THR A 64 -12.38 -37.62 -1.97
N VAL A 65 -12.82 -37.84 -0.74
CA VAL A 65 -12.01 -38.32 0.39
C VAL A 65 -12.76 -39.39 1.18
N LEU A 66 -12.03 -40.19 1.96
CA LEU A 66 -12.61 -41.18 2.87
C LEU A 66 -12.50 -40.70 4.32
N THR A 67 -13.49 -41.01 5.15
CA THR A 67 -13.38 -40.80 6.60
C THR A 67 -12.36 -41.74 7.24
N ASN A 68 -11.64 -41.23 8.25
CA ASN A 68 -10.68 -42.02 9.03
C ASN A 68 -11.38 -42.88 10.11
N GLU A 69 -10.60 -43.58 10.93
CA GLU A 69 -11.08 -44.43 12.04
C GLU A 69 -11.95 -43.69 13.07
N GLN A 70 -11.80 -42.37 13.18
CA GLN A 70 -12.59 -41.51 14.06
C GLN A 70 -13.79 -40.88 13.33
N GLY A 71 -14.12 -41.35 12.12
CA GLY A 71 -15.18 -40.79 11.28
C GLY A 71 -14.89 -39.39 10.74
N ARG A 72 -13.66 -38.88 10.91
CA ARG A 72 -13.28 -37.51 10.50
C ARG A 72 -12.80 -37.48 9.07
N TYR A 73 -13.12 -36.39 8.37
CA TYR A 73 -12.61 -36.10 7.05
C TYR A 73 -12.16 -34.64 6.95
N ARG A 74 -11.29 -34.37 5.97
CA ARG A 74 -10.81 -33.02 5.68
C ARG A 74 -10.46 -32.91 4.20
N VAL A 75 -10.94 -31.86 3.56
CA VAL A 75 -10.70 -31.54 2.16
C VAL A 75 -10.11 -30.12 2.10
N PRO A 76 -8.77 -30.00 2.11
CA PRO A 76 -8.11 -28.72 2.06
C PRO A 76 -8.05 -28.17 0.62
N ASP A 77 -7.78 -26.86 0.54
CA ASP A 77 -7.45 -26.14 -0.69
C ASP A 77 -8.55 -26.16 -1.77
N LEU A 78 -9.77 -25.85 -1.34
CA LEU A 78 -10.93 -25.69 -2.20
C LEU A 78 -11.06 -24.22 -2.62
N LEU A 79 -11.35 -23.99 -3.91
CA LEU A 79 -11.59 -22.64 -4.43
C LEU A 79 -12.80 -21.99 -3.76
N VAL A 80 -12.86 -20.67 -3.79
CA VAL A 80 -14.03 -19.92 -3.30
C VAL A 80 -15.25 -20.25 -4.14
N GLY A 81 -16.40 -20.44 -3.50
CA GLY A 81 -17.66 -20.70 -4.18
C GLY A 81 -18.68 -21.47 -3.35
N ALA A 82 -19.78 -21.86 -4.00
CA ALA A 82 -20.82 -22.68 -3.39
C ALA A 82 -20.53 -24.18 -3.60
N TYR A 83 -20.65 -24.95 -2.52
CA TYR A 83 -20.37 -26.38 -2.50
C TYR A 83 -21.59 -27.22 -2.12
N GLU A 84 -21.60 -28.43 -2.66
CA GLU A 84 -22.43 -29.55 -2.23
C GLU A 84 -21.50 -30.63 -1.64
N VAL A 85 -21.82 -31.16 -0.46
CA VAL A 85 -21.06 -32.23 0.18
C VAL A 85 -21.97 -33.44 0.37
N GLN A 86 -21.53 -34.59 -0.13
CA GLN A 86 -22.26 -35.85 -0.08
C GLN A 86 -21.47 -36.89 0.70
N GLY A 87 -22.12 -37.55 1.66
CA GLY A 87 -21.58 -38.71 2.37
C GLY A 87 -22.30 -39.99 1.97
N ALA A 88 -21.56 -41.00 1.52
CA ALA A 88 -22.10 -42.28 1.09
C ALA A 88 -21.26 -43.45 1.62
N LEU A 89 -21.94 -44.47 2.17
CA LEU A 89 -21.34 -45.74 2.59
C LEU A 89 -22.35 -46.88 2.33
N PRO A 90 -21.94 -48.01 1.71
CA PRO A 90 -22.85 -49.14 1.51
C PRO A 90 -23.46 -49.63 2.84
N GLY A 91 -24.78 -49.86 2.84
CA GLY A 91 -25.54 -50.21 4.05
C GLY A 91 -26.10 -49.02 4.83
N PHE A 92 -25.76 -47.79 4.42
CA PHE A 92 -26.31 -46.55 4.96
C PHE A 92 -27.04 -45.75 3.86
N GLN A 93 -27.96 -44.88 4.30
CA GLN A 93 -28.58 -43.89 3.43
C GLN A 93 -27.57 -42.82 3.01
N THR A 94 -27.71 -42.32 1.78
CA THR A 94 -26.83 -41.26 1.28
C THR A 94 -27.33 -39.90 1.76
N VAL A 95 -26.46 -39.09 2.35
CA VAL A 95 -26.81 -37.74 2.84
C VAL A 95 -26.10 -36.70 1.99
N VAL A 96 -26.84 -35.68 1.57
CA VAL A 96 -26.33 -34.56 0.76
C VAL A 96 -26.64 -33.25 1.47
N GLN A 97 -25.61 -32.45 1.74
CA GLN A 97 -25.74 -31.07 2.19
C GLN A 97 -25.43 -30.10 1.05
N ARG A 98 -26.31 -29.13 0.84
CA ARG A 98 -26.23 -28.15 -0.25
C ARG A 98 -26.10 -26.73 0.28
N GLY A 99 -25.62 -25.84 -0.58
CA GLY A 99 -25.60 -24.41 -0.30
C GLY A 99 -24.53 -24.00 0.68
N ILE A 100 -23.37 -24.68 0.67
CA ILE A 100 -22.26 -24.42 1.59
C ILE A 100 -21.37 -23.33 0.97
N PRO A 101 -21.41 -22.06 1.43
CA PRO A 101 -20.52 -21.04 0.93
C PRO A 101 -19.12 -21.21 1.54
N LEU A 102 -18.12 -21.33 0.67
CA LEU A 102 -16.73 -21.41 1.08
C LEU A 102 -15.98 -20.15 0.66
N THR A 103 -15.32 -19.53 1.63
CA THR A 103 -14.61 -18.25 1.51
C THR A 103 -13.11 -18.44 1.73
N VAL A 104 -12.26 -17.50 1.30
CA VAL A 104 -10.79 -17.65 1.37
C VAL A 104 -10.32 -17.81 2.80
N GLY A 105 -9.47 -18.80 3.04
CA GLY A 105 -8.86 -19.05 4.34
C GLY A 105 -9.86 -19.49 5.43
N SER A 106 -11.14 -19.72 5.09
CA SER A 106 -12.13 -20.28 6.02
C SER A 106 -12.06 -21.80 6.08
N GLU A 107 -12.35 -22.37 7.25
CA GLU A 107 -12.62 -23.80 7.40
C GLU A 107 -14.09 -24.00 7.80
N ARG A 108 -14.85 -24.68 6.95
CA ARG A 108 -16.27 -25.00 7.18
C ARG A 108 -16.38 -26.43 7.69
N VAL A 109 -16.97 -26.57 8.88
CA VAL A 109 -17.27 -27.87 9.50
C VAL A 109 -18.66 -28.32 9.05
N VAL A 110 -18.72 -29.48 8.39
CA VAL A 110 -19.93 -30.09 7.83
C VAL A 110 -20.03 -31.51 8.36
N ASP A 111 -20.77 -31.68 9.46
CA ASP A 111 -20.96 -32.97 10.10
C ASP A 111 -22.14 -33.74 9.46
N PHE A 112 -22.02 -35.06 9.42
CA PHE A 112 -23.06 -35.96 8.91
C PHE A 112 -23.49 -36.95 9.97
N SER A 113 -24.79 -37.22 10.03
CA SER A 113 -25.36 -38.39 10.73
C SER A 113 -25.95 -39.34 9.69
N LEU A 114 -25.34 -40.52 9.52
CA LEU A 114 -25.79 -41.53 8.59
C LEU A 114 -26.80 -42.47 9.27
N GLN A 115 -27.96 -42.62 8.64
CA GLN A 115 -28.97 -43.59 9.05
C GLN A 115 -28.73 -44.92 8.32
N VAL A 116 -28.88 -46.04 9.03
CA VAL A 116 -28.81 -47.38 8.43
C VAL A 116 -29.98 -47.54 7.47
N GLY A 117 -29.73 -47.96 6.23
CA GLY A 117 -30.77 -48.07 5.21
C GLY A 117 -30.21 -48.33 3.81
N GLN A 118 -31.09 -48.52 2.84
CA GLN A 118 -30.65 -48.72 1.46
C GLN A 118 -30.12 -47.42 0.84
N PRO A 119 -29.08 -47.49 -0.01
CA PRO A 119 -28.45 -46.31 -0.61
C PRO A 119 -29.37 -45.50 -1.55
N GLU A 120 -30.50 -46.05 -1.99
CA GLU A 120 -31.47 -45.37 -2.86
C GLU A 120 -32.24 -44.22 -2.18
N THR A 121 -32.32 -44.21 -0.86
CA THR A 121 -32.89 -43.08 -0.11
C THR A 121 -31.83 -41.99 0.08
N THR A 122 -32.02 -40.84 -0.60
CA THR A 122 -31.19 -39.64 -0.45
C THR A 122 -31.86 -38.63 0.47
N VAL A 123 -31.17 -38.20 1.52
CA VAL A 123 -31.65 -37.12 2.41
C VAL A 123 -30.90 -35.86 2.05
N THR A 124 -31.62 -34.85 1.52
CA THR A 124 -31.06 -33.53 1.24
C THR A 124 -31.32 -32.62 2.43
N VAL A 125 -30.26 -32.12 3.05
CA VAL A 125 -30.36 -31.15 4.15
C VAL A 125 -29.91 -29.79 3.62
N GLU A 126 -30.83 -28.84 3.56
CA GLU A 126 -30.53 -27.41 3.37
C GLU A 126 -30.21 -26.84 4.76
N GLY A 127 -28.95 -26.92 5.17
CA GLY A 127 -28.52 -26.53 6.51
C GLY A 127 -28.05 -25.08 6.58
N GLU A 128 -28.65 -24.27 7.47
CA GLU A 128 -28.01 -23.06 8.01
C GLU A 128 -26.72 -23.47 8.74
N ILE A 129 -25.57 -23.30 8.09
CA ILE A 129 -24.27 -23.51 8.73
C ILE A 129 -24.01 -22.36 9.69
N ALA A 130 -23.47 -22.67 10.87
CA ALA A 130 -23.08 -21.68 11.88
C ALA A 130 -22.25 -20.55 11.27
N GLN A 131 -22.72 -19.31 11.44
CA GLN A 131 -22.13 -18.11 10.84
C GLN A 131 -20.78 -17.73 11.49
N VAL A 132 -20.48 -18.27 12.67
CA VAL A 132 -19.26 -18.01 13.45
C VAL A 132 -18.16 -19.02 13.08
N ASP A 133 -17.01 -18.52 12.64
CA ASP A 133 -15.82 -19.34 12.44
C ASP A 133 -15.18 -19.67 13.81
N THR A 134 -15.30 -20.92 14.24
CA THR A 134 -14.70 -21.44 15.49
C THR A 134 -13.28 -21.97 15.29
N THR A 135 -12.75 -21.91 14.08
CA THR A 135 -11.48 -22.55 13.70
C THR A 135 -10.31 -21.57 13.58
N SER A 136 -10.61 -20.28 13.42
CA SER A 136 -9.61 -19.22 13.25
C SER A 136 -9.53 -18.29 14.47
N THR A 137 -8.31 -17.87 14.81
CA THR A 137 -8.04 -16.80 15.80
C THR A 137 -7.83 -15.43 15.14
N ALA A 138 -7.91 -15.36 13.80
CA ALA A 138 -7.68 -14.12 13.06
C ALA A 138 -8.94 -13.23 13.07
N ILE A 139 -8.75 -11.93 13.27
CA ILE A 139 -9.81 -10.94 13.03
C ILE A 139 -9.79 -10.61 11.55
N ALA A 140 -10.66 -11.28 10.80
CA ALA A 140 -10.84 -11.10 9.36
C ALA A 140 -12.15 -10.36 9.06
N SER A 141 -12.07 -9.31 8.25
CA SER A 141 -13.23 -8.71 7.61
C SER A 141 -13.35 -9.29 6.21
N LEU A 142 -14.44 -10.01 5.97
CA LEU A 142 -14.76 -10.62 4.69
C LEU A 142 -15.84 -9.82 3.98
N ILE A 143 -15.63 -9.54 2.71
CA ILE A 143 -16.58 -8.82 1.88
C ILE A 143 -16.84 -9.65 0.62
N GLU A 144 -18.09 -10.05 0.46
CA GLU A 144 -18.53 -10.93 -0.61
C GLU A 144 -18.77 -10.17 -1.91
N GLN A 145 -18.73 -10.87 -3.06
CA GLN A 145 -18.94 -10.29 -4.39
C GLN A 145 -20.15 -9.35 -4.47
N LYS A 146 -21.30 -9.74 -3.88
CA LYS A 146 -22.51 -8.93 -3.90
C LYS A 146 -22.32 -7.61 -3.14
N GLN A 147 -21.71 -7.66 -1.96
CA GLN A 147 -21.41 -6.46 -1.18
C GLN A 147 -20.41 -5.56 -1.90
N ILE A 148 -19.39 -6.14 -2.53
CA ILE A 148 -18.42 -5.40 -3.35
C ILE A 148 -19.13 -4.60 -4.46
N ALA A 149 -20.14 -5.19 -5.10
CA ALA A 149 -20.91 -4.55 -6.16
C ALA A 149 -21.93 -3.51 -5.65
N ASP A 150 -22.55 -3.77 -4.49
CA ASP A 150 -23.62 -2.93 -3.93
C ASP A 150 -23.08 -1.72 -3.14
N LEU A 151 -21.83 -1.79 -2.64
CA LEU A 151 -21.22 -0.71 -1.86
C LEU A 151 -20.86 0.50 -2.74
N PRO A 152 -21.08 1.73 -2.26
CA PRO A 152 -20.78 2.95 -3.01
C PRO A 152 -19.26 3.24 -3.03
N LEU A 153 -18.54 2.53 -3.90
CA LEU A 153 -17.10 2.71 -4.09
C LEU A 153 -16.82 3.85 -5.06
N ASN A 154 -16.31 4.97 -4.54
CA ASN A 154 -15.99 6.13 -5.39
C ASN A 154 -14.83 5.78 -6.34
N GLY A 155 -15.05 5.95 -7.65
CA GLY A 155 -14.09 5.54 -8.69
C GLY A 155 -13.93 4.02 -8.82
N ARG A 156 -14.88 3.23 -8.27
CA ARG A 156 -14.85 1.76 -8.20
C ARG A 156 -13.48 1.24 -7.76
N ASN A 157 -12.92 1.86 -6.73
CA ASN A 157 -11.65 1.45 -6.16
C ASN A 157 -11.90 0.42 -5.05
N TYR A 158 -11.55 -0.84 -5.29
CA TYR A 158 -11.80 -1.91 -4.32
C TYR A 158 -10.92 -1.81 -3.06
N THR A 159 -9.83 -1.03 -3.05
CA THR A 159 -9.02 -0.84 -1.83
C THR A 159 -9.74 -0.02 -0.77
N GLN A 160 -10.80 0.72 -1.11
CA GLN A 160 -11.66 1.40 -0.13
C GLN A 160 -12.35 0.41 0.82
N LEU A 161 -12.50 -0.85 0.40
CA LEU A 161 -13.08 -1.92 1.23
C LEU A 161 -12.24 -2.22 2.48
N ILE A 162 -10.94 -1.90 2.47
CA ILE A 162 -10.05 -2.08 3.63
C ILE A 162 -10.56 -1.26 4.82
N ALA A 163 -11.11 -0.07 4.57
CA ALA A 163 -11.62 0.82 5.62
C ALA A 163 -12.85 0.26 6.37
N LEU A 164 -13.50 -0.79 5.85
CA LEU A 164 -14.60 -1.46 6.53
C LEU A 164 -14.13 -2.36 7.67
N ALA A 165 -12.86 -2.78 7.65
CA ALA A 165 -12.29 -3.57 8.73
C ALA A 165 -12.06 -2.70 9.99
N PRO A 166 -12.31 -3.24 11.19
CA PRO A 166 -12.12 -2.51 12.43
C PRO A 166 -10.63 -2.15 12.64
N GLY A 167 -10.37 -0.98 13.20
CA GLY A 167 -9.01 -0.50 13.48
C GLY A 167 -8.25 0.00 12.25
N VAL A 168 -8.88 0.06 11.08
CA VAL A 168 -8.34 0.70 9.89
C VAL A 168 -8.66 2.20 9.91
N GLN A 169 -7.67 3.01 9.59
CA GLN A 169 -7.80 4.46 9.40
C GLN A 169 -7.16 4.83 8.07
N GLN A 170 -7.82 5.68 7.28
CA GLN A 170 -7.19 6.23 6.09
C GLN A 170 -6.16 7.28 6.51
N ALA A 171 -4.89 7.05 6.19
CA ALA A 171 -3.83 8.02 6.36
C ALA A 171 -3.90 9.07 5.23
N ALA A 172 -3.37 10.26 5.49
CA ALA A 172 -3.26 11.28 4.45
C ALA A 172 -2.48 10.71 3.26
N PRO A 173 -2.98 10.85 2.01
CA PRO A 173 -2.24 10.41 0.84
C PRO A 173 -0.91 11.16 0.76
N GLY A 174 0.10 10.52 0.17
CA GLY A 174 1.39 11.17 -0.06
C GLY A 174 1.22 12.45 -0.87
N THR A 175 2.02 13.47 -0.55
CA THR A 175 1.91 14.80 -1.16
C THR A 175 2.50 14.89 -2.57
N SER A 176 3.23 13.88 -3.04
CA SER A 176 3.84 13.86 -4.37
C SER A 176 3.18 12.82 -5.28
N GLY A 177 2.95 13.19 -6.54
CA GLY A 177 2.48 12.25 -7.56
C GLY A 177 3.48 11.11 -7.86
N PHE A 178 4.73 11.24 -7.40
CA PHE A 178 5.76 10.20 -7.51
C PHE A 178 5.60 9.12 -6.43
N TYR A 179 5.01 9.43 -5.28
CA TYR A 179 4.79 8.51 -4.15
C TYR A 179 3.45 7.74 -4.24
N GLY A 180 2.75 7.90 -5.37
CA GLY A 180 1.40 7.39 -5.57
C GLY A 180 0.33 8.29 -4.92
N ARG A 181 -0.77 8.49 -5.66
CA ARG A 181 -1.97 9.24 -5.24
C ARG A 181 -3.06 8.33 -4.64
N GLY A 182 -2.74 7.05 -4.45
CA GLY A 182 -3.64 6.07 -3.85
C GLY A 182 -3.96 6.40 -2.39
N ALA A 183 -5.08 5.87 -1.92
CA ALA A 183 -5.40 5.93 -0.49
C ALA A 183 -4.41 5.08 0.29
N ASN A 184 -3.82 5.66 1.33
CA ASN A 184 -2.97 4.96 2.28
C ASN A 184 -3.80 4.58 3.50
N PHE A 185 -3.63 3.35 4.01
CA PHE A 185 -4.38 2.87 5.16
C PHE A 185 -3.41 2.55 6.29
N SER A 186 -3.70 2.98 7.51
CA SER A 186 -3.04 2.51 8.73
C SER A 186 -3.96 1.49 9.40
N VAL A 187 -3.45 0.29 9.63
CA VAL A 187 -4.21 -0.77 10.32
C VAL A 187 -3.65 -0.96 11.72
N ALA A 188 -4.48 -0.78 12.75
CA ALA A 188 -4.11 -0.89 14.16
C ALA A 188 -2.87 -0.05 14.55
N GLY A 189 -2.69 1.11 13.91
CA GLY A 189 -1.55 2.00 14.14
C GLY A 189 -0.25 1.60 13.43
N ALA A 190 -0.26 0.56 12.61
CA ALA A 190 0.85 0.23 11.73
C ALA A 190 1.04 1.29 10.64
N ARG A 191 2.26 1.37 10.11
CA ARG A 191 2.55 2.21 8.95
C ARG A 191 1.74 1.74 7.73
N PRO A 192 1.32 2.64 6.82
CA PRO A 192 0.73 2.23 5.56
C PRO A 192 1.66 1.35 4.72
N GLU A 193 2.95 1.64 4.78
CA GLU A 193 3.98 0.81 4.15
C GLU A 193 4.20 -0.48 4.94
N GLY A 194 4.31 -1.59 4.22
CA GLY A 194 4.63 -2.89 4.79
C GLY A 194 3.42 -3.79 5.06
N GLN A 195 2.20 -3.33 4.82
CA GLN A 195 1.02 -4.20 4.76
C GLN A 195 1.11 -5.13 3.54
N ALA A 196 0.67 -6.37 3.67
CA ALA A 196 0.66 -7.28 2.54
C ALA A 196 -0.58 -7.04 1.67
N PHE A 197 -0.36 -6.62 0.42
CA PHE A 197 -1.41 -6.55 -0.60
C PHE A 197 -1.28 -7.73 -1.55
N LEU A 198 -2.29 -8.59 -1.51
CA LEU A 198 -2.32 -9.85 -2.22
C LEU A 198 -3.52 -9.90 -3.17
N LEU A 199 -3.30 -10.53 -4.32
CA LEU A 199 -4.36 -10.91 -5.25
C LEU A 199 -4.18 -12.39 -5.60
N ASP A 200 -5.17 -13.23 -5.32
CA ASP A 200 -5.04 -14.69 -5.32
C ASP A 200 -3.78 -15.15 -4.57
N ASN A 201 -3.56 -14.58 -3.39
CA ASN A 201 -2.42 -14.85 -2.51
C ASN A 201 -1.04 -14.52 -3.13
N THR A 202 -0.98 -13.69 -4.19
CA THR A 202 0.28 -13.18 -4.76
C THR A 202 0.45 -11.71 -4.49
N ASN A 203 1.66 -11.29 -4.14
CA ASN A 203 1.96 -9.88 -3.91
C ASN A 203 1.65 -9.05 -5.17
N VAL A 204 0.91 -7.96 -5.00
CA VAL A 204 0.57 -6.99 -6.06
C VAL A 204 0.90 -5.54 -5.68
N GLN A 205 1.72 -5.35 -4.63
CA GLN A 205 2.17 -4.04 -4.18
C GLN A 205 2.79 -3.23 -5.32
N ASP A 206 2.63 -1.92 -5.23
CA ASP A 206 3.25 -0.98 -6.16
C ASP A 206 4.75 -0.76 -5.88
N PHE A 207 5.36 0.19 -6.58
CA PHE A 207 6.79 0.50 -6.42
C PHE A 207 7.15 1.02 -5.01
N TRP A 208 6.18 1.57 -4.27
CA TRP A 208 6.38 2.16 -2.93
C TRP A 208 5.97 1.24 -1.79
N ASN A 209 5.66 -0.02 -2.08
CA ASN A 209 5.07 -0.98 -1.14
C ASN A 209 3.69 -0.53 -0.60
N HIS A 210 2.92 0.21 -1.39
CA HIS A 210 1.53 0.53 -1.11
C HIS A 210 0.58 -0.46 -1.81
N GLY A 211 -0.72 -0.13 -1.78
CA GLY A 211 -1.75 -0.89 -2.45
C GLY A 211 -1.56 -1.00 -3.97
N PRO A 212 -2.23 -1.98 -4.60
CA PRO A 212 -2.13 -2.20 -6.04
C PRO A 212 -2.84 -1.11 -6.86
N GLY A 213 -2.59 -1.12 -8.16
CA GLY A 213 -3.32 -0.29 -9.13
C GLY A 213 -2.54 0.92 -9.63
N SER A 214 -3.27 1.88 -10.19
CA SER A 214 -2.71 3.10 -10.75
C SER A 214 -2.26 4.06 -9.65
N ALA A 215 -0.96 4.06 -9.38
CA ALA A 215 -0.33 5.03 -8.51
C ALA A 215 -0.60 6.47 -8.96
N VAL A 216 -0.70 6.76 -10.27
CA VAL A 216 -0.88 8.13 -10.76
C VAL A 216 -2.29 8.67 -10.63
N LEU A 217 -3.33 7.83 -10.72
CA LEU A 217 -4.72 8.24 -10.53
C LEU A 217 -5.24 7.94 -9.12
N GLY A 218 -4.52 7.11 -8.35
CA GLY A 218 -4.89 6.68 -7.01
C GLY A 218 -6.04 5.67 -7.00
N THR A 219 -6.22 4.96 -8.10
CA THR A 219 -7.33 4.04 -8.35
C THR A 219 -6.84 2.61 -8.47
N THR A 220 -7.67 1.69 -7.99
CA THR A 220 -7.43 0.25 -8.13
C THR A 220 -8.69 -0.35 -8.74
N LEU A 221 -8.69 -0.43 -10.08
CA LEU A 221 -9.82 -0.89 -10.88
C LEU A 221 -9.96 -2.42 -10.86
N GLY A 222 -11.07 -2.93 -11.40
CA GLY A 222 -11.34 -4.37 -11.49
C GLY A 222 -12.33 -4.89 -10.46
N VAL A 223 -13.23 -4.04 -9.94
CA VAL A 223 -14.29 -4.43 -8.99
C VAL A 223 -15.13 -5.60 -9.50
N GLU A 224 -15.48 -5.61 -10.80
CA GLU A 224 -16.21 -6.74 -11.42
C GLU A 224 -15.44 -8.05 -11.43
N ALA A 225 -14.10 -7.99 -11.35
CA ALA A 225 -13.21 -9.13 -11.43
C ALA A 225 -12.89 -9.74 -10.06
N ILE A 226 -13.30 -9.11 -8.96
CA ILE A 226 -13.09 -9.60 -7.60
C ILE A 226 -14.30 -10.45 -7.17
N ALA A 227 -14.04 -11.69 -6.78
CA ALA A 227 -15.03 -12.59 -6.19
C ALA A 227 -15.17 -12.34 -4.69
N GLU A 228 -14.05 -12.02 -4.03
CA GLU A 228 -14.00 -11.88 -2.59
C GLU A 228 -12.86 -10.93 -2.19
N PHE A 229 -13.09 -10.18 -1.11
CA PHE A 229 -12.09 -9.31 -0.51
C PHE A 229 -11.97 -9.60 0.98
N SER A 230 -10.76 -9.91 1.45
CA SER A 230 -10.47 -10.22 2.85
C SER A 230 -9.42 -9.28 3.40
N THR A 231 -9.69 -8.70 4.57
CA THR A 231 -8.72 -7.92 5.34
C THR A 231 -8.52 -8.57 6.69
N GLN A 232 -7.32 -9.13 6.92
CA GLN A 232 -6.95 -9.77 8.17
C GLN A 232 -6.05 -8.84 8.98
N THR A 233 -6.42 -8.58 10.23
CA THR A 233 -5.74 -7.60 11.10
C THR A 233 -5.10 -8.29 12.31
N ASN A 234 -3.93 -7.80 12.75
CA ASN A 234 -3.16 -8.20 13.96
C ASN A 234 -2.67 -9.66 14.05
N THR A 235 -3.57 -10.64 13.99
CA THR A 235 -3.33 -12.06 14.34
C THR A 235 -3.48 -13.01 13.16
N TYR A 236 -3.13 -12.56 11.95
CA TYR A 236 -3.09 -13.45 10.79
C TYR A 236 -1.92 -14.44 10.89
N GLY A 237 -2.09 -15.62 10.28
CA GLY A 237 -1.12 -16.70 10.39
C GLY A 237 0.20 -16.39 9.66
N ALA A 238 1.24 -17.16 10.00
CA ALA A 238 2.60 -16.99 9.48
C ALA A 238 2.74 -17.21 7.96
N GLN A 239 1.68 -17.69 7.28
CA GLN A 239 1.64 -17.80 5.82
C GLN A 239 1.65 -16.44 5.11
N PHE A 240 1.25 -15.37 5.80
CA PHE A 240 1.29 -14.02 5.26
C PHE A 240 2.43 -13.23 5.90
N GLY A 241 3.20 -12.54 5.06
CA GLY A 241 4.18 -11.55 5.50
C GLY A 241 3.55 -10.18 5.74
N GLY A 242 4.36 -9.21 6.16
CA GLY A 242 3.93 -7.83 6.32
C GLY A 242 3.72 -7.40 7.78
N ALA A 243 3.50 -6.11 7.97
CA ALA A 243 3.23 -5.47 9.24
C ALA A 243 1.82 -4.88 9.25
N GLY A 244 1.04 -5.18 10.30
CA GLY A 244 -0.29 -4.62 10.53
C GLY A 244 -1.43 -5.45 9.93
N ALA A 245 -1.41 -5.66 8.61
CA ALA A 245 -2.50 -6.34 7.91
C ALA A 245 -2.05 -7.19 6.72
N ALA A 246 -2.80 -8.28 6.49
CA ALA A 246 -2.79 -9.05 5.26
C ALA A 246 -4.12 -8.81 4.53
N ILE A 247 -4.05 -8.17 3.37
CA ILE A 247 -5.19 -7.82 2.52
C ILE A 247 -5.10 -8.71 1.28
N ASN A 248 -6.11 -9.54 1.07
CA ASN A 248 -6.15 -10.45 -0.06
C ASN A 248 -7.47 -10.32 -0.81
N ALA A 249 -7.37 -10.07 -2.12
CA ALA A 249 -8.50 -10.14 -3.02
C ALA A 249 -8.40 -11.43 -3.85
N VAL A 250 -9.53 -12.05 -4.17
CA VAL A 250 -9.57 -13.23 -5.04
C VAL A 250 -10.32 -12.93 -6.32
N THR A 251 -9.75 -13.36 -7.43
CA THR A 251 -10.32 -13.07 -8.75
C THR A 251 -11.40 -14.07 -9.12
N ARG A 252 -12.41 -13.61 -9.84
CA ARG A 252 -13.48 -14.47 -10.36
C ARG A 252 -12.92 -15.50 -11.34
N SER A 253 -13.40 -16.72 -11.21
CA SER A 253 -13.17 -17.81 -12.15
C SER A 253 -14.36 -17.96 -13.12
N GLY A 254 -14.13 -18.64 -14.23
CA GLY A 254 -15.21 -19.02 -15.15
C GLY A 254 -16.08 -20.14 -14.58
N THR A 255 -17.27 -20.32 -15.13
CA THR A 255 -18.21 -21.38 -14.71
C THR A 255 -18.60 -22.28 -15.88
N ASN A 256 -19.39 -23.32 -15.65
CA ASN A 256 -19.97 -24.13 -16.73
C ASN A 256 -21.05 -23.42 -17.56
N GLN A 257 -21.41 -22.19 -17.19
CA GLN A 257 -22.34 -21.34 -17.93
C GLN A 257 -21.64 -20.06 -18.36
N PHE A 258 -22.03 -19.54 -19.52
CA PHE A 258 -21.60 -18.21 -19.93
C PHE A 258 -22.34 -17.16 -19.12
N HIS A 259 -21.58 -16.24 -18.52
CA HIS A 259 -22.12 -15.10 -17.80
C HIS A 259 -21.21 -13.89 -18.01
N GLY A 260 -21.80 -12.72 -18.12
CA GLY A 260 -21.05 -11.48 -18.30
C GLY A 260 -21.88 -10.27 -17.87
N SER A 261 -21.18 -9.17 -17.69
CA SER A 261 -21.76 -7.86 -17.35
C SER A 261 -21.20 -6.80 -18.28
N VAL A 262 -21.99 -5.76 -18.56
CA VAL A 262 -21.55 -4.52 -19.19
C VAL A 262 -22.05 -3.40 -18.30
N PHE A 263 -21.20 -2.40 -18.04
CA PHE A 263 -21.51 -1.31 -17.12
C PHE A 263 -20.91 0.01 -17.58
N GLU A 264 -21.53 1.10 -17.15
CA GLU A 264 -21.07 2.49 -17.31
C GLU A 264 -21.47 3.27 -16.05
N TYR A 265 -20.52 4.01 -15.50
CA TYR A 265 -20.71 4.89 -14.35
C TYR A 265 -20.30 6.30 -14.76
N PHE A 266 -21.28 7.21 -14.68
CA PHE A 266 -21.11 8.59 -15.08
C PHE A 266 -21.14 9.53 -13.88
N ARG A 267 -20.20 10.48 -13.82
CA ARG A 267 -20.27 11.63 -12.92
C ARG A 267 -20.06 12.92 -13.69
N ASN A 268 -20.78 13.96 -13.30
CA ASN A 268 -20.70 15.26 -13.94
C ASN A 268 -20.98 16.39 -12.96
N SER A 269 -20.25 17.50 -13.09
CA SER A 269 -20.44 18.72 -12.30
C SER A 269 -21.87 19.27 -12.31
N VAL A 270 -22.69 18.97 -13.34
CA VAL A 270 -24.11 19.38 -13.36
C VAL A 270 -24.97 18.67 -12.32
N LEU A 271 -24.50 17.54 -11.79
CA LEU A 271 -25.17 16.73 -10.76
C LEU A 271 -24.52 16.91 -9.38
N ASP A 272 -23.36 17.57 -9.30
CA ASP A 272 -22.58 17.70 -8.08
C ASP A 272 -22.90 19.01 -7.33
N ALA A 273 -22.80 18.97 -6.00
CA ALA A 273 -22.87 20.16 -5.16
C ALA A 273 -21.56 20.97 -5.23
N ARG A 274 -21.65 22.28 -4.96
CA ARG A 274 -20.50 23.18 -4.94
C ARG A 274 -19.63 22.95 -3.70
N GLY A 275 -18.31 22.93 -3.85
CA GLY A 275 -17.37 22.92 -2.72
C GLY A 275 -17.41 24.24 -1.93
N PRO A 276 -16.98 24.25 -0.65
CA PRO A 276 -17.05 25.44 0.21
C PRO A 276 -16.17 26.60 -0.29
N PHE A 277 -15.16 26.32 -1.10
CA PHE A 277 -14.20 27.30 -1.62
C PHE A 277 -14.34 27.57 -3.12
N ASP A 278 -15.28 26.91 -3.79
CA ASP A 278 -15.52 27.15 -5.20
C ASP A 278 -16.25 28.48 -5.40
N GLY A 279 -15.90 29.16 -6.49
CA GLY A 279 -16.58 30.38 -6.91
C GLY A 279 -18.05 30.14 -7.28
N PRO A 280 -18.76 31.18 -7.74
CA PRO A 280 -20.15 31.04 -8.19
C PRO A 280 -20.30 30.10 -9.40
N LYS A 281 -19.23 29.89 -10.17
CA LYS A 281 -19.16 28.94 -11.28
C LYS A 281 -18.46 27.67 -10.82
N LEU A 282 -19.16 26.54 -10.83
CA LEU A 282 -18.57 25.24 -10.51
C LEU A 282 -17.49 24.88 -11.56
N PRO A 283 -16.31 24.41 -11.12
CA PRO A 283 -15.34 23.82 -12.02
C PRO A 283 -15.94 22.62 -12.76
N THR A 284 -15.61 22.48 -14.03
CA THR A 284 -16.14 21.39 -14.85
C THR A 284 -15.57 20.06 -14.37
N PHE A 285 -16.45 19.10 -14.08
CA PHE A 285 -16.06 17.73 -13.77
C PHE A 285 -16.83 16.76 -14.68
N ARG A 286 -16.11 15.82 -15.28
CA ARG A 286 -16.68 14.73 -16.07
C ARG A 286 -15.88 13.47 -15.83
N GLN A 287 -16.56 12.38 -15.49
CA GLN A 287 -15.97 11.07 -15.34
C GLN A 287 -16.87 10.03 -16.00
N ASN A 288 -16.29 9.22 -16.88
CA ASN A 288 -16.92 8.03 -17.44
C ASN A 288 -16.07 6.83 -17.02
N GLN A 289 -16.74 5.81 -16.50
CA GLN A 289 -16.08 4.61 -16.03
C GLN A 289 -16.89 3.41 -16.49
N PHE A 290 -16.37 2.73 -17.49
CA PHE A 290 -17.08 1.69 -18.22
C PHE A 290 -16.30 0.41 -18.28
N GLY A 291 -16.97 -0.67 -18.56
CA GLY A 291 -16.31 -1.94 -18.71
C GLY A 291 -17.25 -3.07 -19.05
N ALA A 292 -16.63 -4.23 -19.20
CA ALA A 292 -17.32 -5.46 -19.43
C ALA A 292 -16.59 -6.61 -18.73
N SER A 293 -17.35 -7.64 -18.35
CA SER A 293 -16.82 -8.91 -17.89
C SER A 293 -17.46 -10.05 -18.67
N LEU A 294 -16.71 -11.13 -18.89
CA LEU A 294 -17.21 -12.35 -19.48
C LEU A 294 -16.47 -13.54 -18.88
N GLY A 295 -17.23 -14.52 -18.41
CA GLY A 295 -16.70 -15.80 -17.97
C GLY A 295 -17.54 -16.96 -18.47
N GLY A 296 -16.92 -18.13 -18.54
CA GLY A 296 -17.59 -19.34 -18.99
C GLY A 296 -16.63 -20.49 -19.27
N PRO A 297 -17.14 -21.59 -19.83
CA PRO A 297 -16.33 -22.76 -20.14
C PRO A 297 -15.69 -22.60 -21.54
N ILE A 298 -14.38 -22.86 -21.64
CA ILE A 298 -13.74 -23.23 -22.91
C ILE A 298 -14.08 -24.70 -23.20
N ARG A 299 -14.00 -25.54 -22.17
CA ARG A 299 -14.43 -26.94 -22.19
C ARG A 299 -15.17 -27.21 -20.88
N LYS A 300 -16.44 -27.59 -20.96
CA LYS A 300 -17.26 -27.88 -19.78
C LYS A 300 -16.56 -28.88 -18.86
N ASP A 301 -16.69 -28.65 -17.55
CA ASP A 301 -16.11 -29.44 -16.47
C ASP A 301 -14.57 -29.58 -16.51
N LYS A 302 -13.88 -28.82 -17.36
CA LYS A 302 -12.43 -29.00 -17.57
C LYS A 302 -11.62 -27.71 -17.73
N THR A 303 -12.08 -26.76 -18.54
CA THR A 303 -11.35 -25.51 -18.79
C THR A 303 -12.31 -24.35 -18.76
N PHE A 304 -12.01 -23.37 -17.92
CA PHE A 304 -12.82 -22.18 -17.68
C PHE A 304 -11.99 -20.94 -17.93
N PHE A 305 -12.63 -19.87 -18.40
CA PHE A 305 -12.00 -18.57 -18.55
C PHE A 305 -12.84 -17.49 -17.89
N PHE A 306 -12.16 -16.42 -17.49
CA PHE A 306 -12.76 -15.18 -17.06
C PHE A 306 -11.94 -14.01 -17.59
N ALA A 307 -12.61 -13.00 -18.14
CA ALA A 307 -11.98 -11.79 -18.66
C ALA A 307 -12.75 -10.57 -18.16
N ASN A 308 -12.02 -9.51 -17.84
CA ASN A 308 -12.58 -8.23 -17.45
C ASN A 308 -11.77 -7.08 -18.06
N TYR A 309 -12.47 -6.07 -18.53
CA TYR A 309 -11.92 -4.79 -18.93
C TYR A 309 -12.67 -3.68 -18.19
N GLU A 310 -11.92 -2.72 -17.67
CA GLU A 310 -12.45 -1.51 -17.07
C GLU A 310 -11.62 -0.30 -17.52
N GLY A 311 -12.31 0.73 -18.01
CA GLY A 311 -11.71 1.97 -18.47
C GLY A 311 -12.23 3.15 -17.66
N LEU A 312 -11.33 4.03 -17.21
CA LEU A 312 -11.65 5.29 -16.54
C LEU A 312 -11.23 6.45 -17.43
N ARG A 313 -12.11 7.41 -17.67
CA ARG A 313 -11.84 8.67 -18.37
C ARG A 313 -12.33 9.83 -17.52
N ARG A 314 -11.42 10.67 -17.05
CA ARG A 314 -11.70 11.74 -16.09
C ARG A 314 -11.14 13.07 -16.54
N GLY A 315 -11.96 14.11 -16.49
CA GLY A 315 -11.57 15.51 -16.58
C GLY A 315 -12.07 16.26 -15.34
N LEU A 316 -11.14 16.77 -14.52
CA LEU A 316 -11.44 17.52 -13.30
C LEU A 316 -10.88 18.92 -13.39
N GLY A 317 -11.74 19.92 -13.44
CA GLY A 317 -11.37 21.32 -13.27
C GLY A 317 -10.97 21.58 -11.83
N LEU A 318 -9.73 22.01 -11.61
CA LEU A 318 -9.25 22.42 -10.30
C LEU A 318 -9.14 23.93 -10.23
N THR A 319 -9.79 24.51 -9.23
CA THR A 319 -9.56 25.90 -8.84
C THR A 319 -8.33 25.97 -7.94
N ARG A 320 -7.33 26.75 -8.35
CA ARG A 320 -6.22 27.15 -7.48
C ARG A 320 -6.31 28.64 -7.19
N VAL A 321 -6.01 28.97 -5.94
CA VAL A 321 -5.96 30.34 -5.43
C VAL A 321 -4.60 30.50 -4.77
N THR A 322 -3.84 31.48 -5.21
CA THR A 322 -2.54 31.82 -4.62
C THR A 322 -2.39 33.33 -4.54
N PHE A 323 -1.52 33.79 -3.65
CA PHE A 323 -1.10 35.18 -3.61
C PHE A 323 0.12 35.35 -4.50
N VAL A 324 0.13 36.44 -5.26
CA VAL A 324 1.20 36.81 -6.19
C VAL A 324 1.51 38.29 -6.00
N PRO A 325 2.73 38.76 -6.32
CA PRO A 325 3.05 40.18 -6.33
C PRO A 325 2.07 40.96 -7.22
N ASP A 326 1.62 42.13 -6.77
CA ASP A 326 0.77 42.98 -7.61
C ASP A 326 1.58 43.70 -8.72
N ALA A 327 0.91 44.44 -9.59
CA ALA A 327 1.56 45.14 -10.70
C ALA A 327 2.59 46.18 -10.24
N ASN A 328 2.41 46.78 -9.06
CA ASN A 328 3.36 47.74 -8.50
C ASN A 328 4.59 47.01 -7.95
N ALA A 329 4.38 45.89 -7.26
CA ALA A 329 5.44 45.04 -6.74
C ALA A 329 6.33 44.46 -7.87
N HIS A 330 5.75 44.15 -9.04
CA HIS A 330 6.51 43.76 -10.23
C HIS A 330 7.49 44.84 -10.72
N ASN A 331 7.23 46.10 -10.38
CA ASN A 331 8.07 47.25 -10.71
C ASN A 331 8.91 47.74 -9.52
N GLY A 332 8.97 46.98 -8.42
CA GLY A 332 9.71 47.36 -7.21
C GLY A 332 9.03 48.45 -6.37
N ILE A 333 7.75 48.73 -6.63
CA ILE A 333 6.95 49.72 -5.91
C ILE A 333 6.13 48.98 -4.86
N LEU A 334 6.49 49.16 -3.58
CA LEU A 334 5.81 48.54 -2.45
C LEU A 334 5.22 49.60 -1.51
N PRO A 335 4.05 49.36 -0.90
CA PRO A 335 3.45 50.33 0.01
C PRO A 335 4.36 50.65 1.20
N GLY A 336 4.54 51.95 1.48
CA GLY A 336 5.36 52.42 2.60
C GLY A 336 6.88 52.36 2.38
N LEU A 337 7.34 51.97 1.19
CA LEU A 337 8.75 51.95 0.82
C LEU A 337 9.01 52.85 -0.39
N ASN A 338 10.22 53.41 -0.46
CA ASN A 338 10.69 54.04 -1.69
C ASN A 338 10.85 52.97 -2.79
N PRO A 339 10.63 53.31 -4.08
CA PRO A 339 10.81 52.39 -5.18
C PRO A 339 12.18 51.71 -5.12
N ILE A 340 12.17 50.38 -5.09
CA ILE A 340 13.38 49.56 -4.99
C ILE A 340 13.85 49.27 -6.42
N PRO A 341 15.08 49.65 -6.81
CA PRO A 341 15.61 49.31 -8.13
C PRO A 341 15.74 47.79 -8.26
N LEU A 342 15.04 47.20 -9.24
CA LEU A 342 15.08 45.77 -9.49
C LEU A 342 16.24 45.40 -10.41
N SER A 343 17.00 44.37 -10.02
CA SER A 343 17.96 43.72 -10.91
C SER A 343 17.24 43.10 -12.12
N PRO A 344 17.82 43.17 -13.34
CA PRO A 344 17.25 42.50 -14.51
C PRO A 344 16.98 41.00 -14.33
N LEU A 345 17.79 40.32 -13.51
CA LEU A 345 17.57 38.90 -13.18
C LEU A 345 16.31 38.67 -12.33
N ILE A 346 16.01 39.59 -11.42
CA ILE A 346 14.81 39.53 -10.58
C ILE A 346 13.57 39.87 -11.41
N GLN A 347 13.68 40.83 -12.35
CA GLN A 347 12.59 41.12 -13.29
C GLN A 347 12.22 39.89 -14.12
N GLN A 348 13.20 39.10 -14.57
CA GLN A 348 12.95 37.83 -15.26
C GLN A 348 12.30 36.76 -14.37
N LEU A 349 12.57 36.76 -13.07
CA LEU A 349 11.88 35.85 -12.14
C LEU A 349 10.44 36.30 -11.89
N LEU A 350 10.21 37.60 -11.79
CA LEU A 350 8.89 38.16 -11.54
C LEU A 350 7.91 37.89 -12.69
N THR A 351 8.37 37.72 -13.94
CA THR A 351 7.49 37.36 -15.06
C THR A 351 6.84 35.97 -14.92
N TYR A 352 7.38 35.07 -14.10
CA TYR A 352 6.74 33.79 -13.79
C TYR A 352 5.55 33.95 -12.84
N TYR A 353 5.52 35.03 -12.04
CA TYR A 353 4.36 35.34 -11.23
C TYR A 353 3.35 36.09 -12.12
N PRO A 354 2.15 35.55 -12.36
CA PRO A 354 1.15 36.25 -13.12
C PRO A 354 0.66 37.49 -12.35
N ILE A 355 0.23 38.52 -13.09
CA ILE A 355 -0.46 39.66 -12.48
C ILE A 355 -1.78 39.16 -11.84
N PRO A 356 -2.09 39.56 -10.60
CA PRO A 356 -3.27 39.08 -9.88
C PRO A 356 -4.55 39.52 -10.58
N ASN A 357 -5.57 38.65 -10.57
CA ASN A 357 -6.90 38.96 -11.10
C ASN A 357 -7.84 39.58 -10.06
N ASN A 358 -7.44 39.58 -8.79
CA ASN A 358 -8.15 40.25 -7.71
C ASN A 358 -7.13 41.03 -6.86
N SER A 359 -7.37 42.31 -6.63
CA SER A 359 -6.51 43.11 -5.77
C SER A 359 -6.78 42.79 -4.29
N VAL A 360 -5.71 42.71 -3.50
CA VAL A 360 -5.76 42.56 -2.03
C VAL A 360 -5.11 43.78 -1.36
N GLY A 361 -4.13 44.39 -2.02
CA GLY A 361 -3.37 45.55 -1.53
C GLY A 361 -2.08 45.12 -0.84
N GLY A 362 -1.26 46.09 -0.43
CA GLY A 362 -0.03 45.78 0.31
C GLY A 362 1.14 45.25 -0.55
N GLY A 363 1.11 45.38 -1.88
CA GLY A 363 2.10 44.76 -2.76
C GLY A 363 1.74 43.33 -3.20
N LEU A 364 0.58 42.83 -2.76
CA LEU A 364 0.07 41.51 -3.10
C LEU A 364 -1.31 41.61 -3.76
N GLY A 365 -1.59 40.64 -4.62
CA GLY A 365 -2.94 40.35 -5.07
C GLY A 365 -3.20 38.86 -5.11
N ARG A 366 -4.46 38.51 -5.25
CA ARG A 366 -4.91 37.14 -5.36
C ARG A 366 -5.02 36.77 -6.82
N TYR A 367 -4.38 35.66 -7.19
CA TYR A 367 -4.50 35.04 -8.50
C TYR A 367 -5.31 33.75 -8.35
N SER A 368 -6.47 33.71 -9.02
CA SER A 368 -7.32 32.53 -9.08
C SER A 368 -7.38 32.01 -10.51
N VAL A 369 -7.06 30.73 -10.70
CA VAL A 369 -7.07 30.09 -12.02
C VAL A 369 -7.76 28.73 -11.93
N VAL A 370 -8.43 28.36 -13.01
CA VAL A 370 -8.99 27.02 -13.18
C VAL A 370 -8.22 26.34 -14.30
N ALA A 371 -7.61 25.19 -14.00
CA ALA A 371 -7.00 24.33 -15.01
C ALA A 371 -7.51 22.91 -14.86
N THR A 372 -7.54 22.15 -15.96
CA THR A 372 -8.14 20.82 -15.99
C THR A 372 -7.08 19.75 -15.80
N GLN A 373 -7.27 18.91 -14.79
CA GLN A 373 -6.59 17.62 -14.67
C GLN A 373 -7.27 16.60 -15.57
N VAL A 374 -6.49 15.93 -16.41
CA VAL A 374 -6.99 14.88 -17.31
C VAL A 374 -6.36 13.57 -16.90
N GLY A 375 -7.18 12.53 -16.73
CA GLY A 375 -6.74 11.21 -16.30
C GLY A 375 -7.43 10.10 -17.06
N ASN A 376 -6.66 9.16 -17.60
CA ASN A 376 -7.17 7.98 -18.27
C ASN A 376 -6.52 6.72 -17.68
N GLU A 377 -7.31 5.67 -17.49
CA GLU A 377 -6.84 4.36 -17.04
C GLU A 377 -7.50 3.25 -17.84
N ASP A 378 -6.74 2.20 -18.15
CA ASP A 378 -7.20 0.99 -18.79
C ASP A 378 -6.70 -0.23 -18.01
N TYR A 379 -7.64 -0.94 -17.39
CA TYR A 379 -7.42 -2.16 -16.64
C TYR A 379 -7.94 -3.36 -17.44
N VAL A 380 -7.10 -4.38 -17.59
CA VAL A 380 -7.45 -5.65 -18.22
C VAL A 380 -7.02 -6.79 -17.30
N LEU A 381 -7.94 -7.72 -17.05
CA LEU A 381 -7.67 -8.98 -16.39
C LEU A 381 -8.12 -10.14 -17.29
N GLY A 382 -7.26 -11.14 -17.41
CA GLY A 382 -7.59 -12.44 -17.97
C GLY A 382 -7.18 -13.55 -17.01
N ARG A 383 -8.06 -14.54 -16.83
CA ARG A 383 -7.84 -15.73 -16.03
C ARG A 383 -8.29 -16.97 -16.79
N VAL A 384 -7.52 -18.04 -16.67
CA VAL A 384 -7.88 -19.38 -17.15
C VAL A 384 -7.65 -20.38 -16.02
N ASP A 385 -8.65 -21.22 -15.77
CA ASP A 385 -8.59 -22.33 -14.83
C ASP A 385 -8.73 -23.63 -15.61
N HIS A 386 -7.79 -24.56 -15.45
CA HIS A 386 -7.75 -25.82 -16.18
C HIS A 386 -7.55 -27.00 -15.24
N MET A 387 -8.48 -27.96 -15.31
CA MET A 387 -8.38 -29.26 -14.66
C MET A 387 -7.67 -30.21 -15.62
N ILE A 388 -6.43 -30.57 -15.33
CA ILE A 388 -5.63 -31.49 -16.16
C ILE A 388 -6.16 -32.92 -15.93
N SER A 389 -6.29 -33.28 -14.66
CA SER A 389 -6.76 -34.58 -14.16
C SER A 389 -7.65 -34.38 -12.91
N ALA A 390 -8.05 -35.46 -12.25
CA ALA A 390 -8.75 -35.38 -10.96
C ALA A 390 -7.82 -34.96 -9.80
N THR A 391 -6.50 -35.06 -10.00
CA THR A 391 -5.48 -34.71 -9.00
C THR A 391 -4.72 -33.44 -9.34
N ASP A 392 -4.74 -33.02 -10.61
CA ASP A 392 -3.93 -31.91 -11.13
C ASP A 392 -4.79 -30.80 -11.70
N SER A 393 -4.55 -29.58 -11.23
CA SER A 393 -5.19 -28.38 -11.76
C SER A 393 -4.20 -27.24 -11.86
N VAL A 394 -4.38 -26.39 -12.87
CA VAL A 394 -3.56 -25.21 -13.11
C VAL A 394 -4.47 -24.01 -13.29
N PHE A 395 -4.14 -22.90 -12.65
CA PHE A 395 -4.68 -21.61 -13.04
C PHE A 395 -3.59 -20.66 -13.50
N ALA A 396 -3.95 -19.79 -14.45
CA ALA A 396 -3.11 -18.71 -14.92
C ALA A 396 -3.92 -17.42 -14.95
N ARG A 397 -3.32 -16.33 -14.47
CA ARG A 397 -3.90 -14.99 -14.46
C ARG A 397 -2.89 -13.98 -14.98
N TYR A 398 -3.36 -13.06 -15.80
CA TYR A 398 -2.60 -11.90 -16.25
C TYR A 398 -3.42 -10.63 -16.10
N ILE A 399 -2.79 -9.60 -15.55
CA ILE A 399 -3.36 -8.27 -15.39
C ILE A 399 -2.42 -7.26 -16.03
N ARG A 400 -3.02 -6.33 -16.76
CA ARG A 400 -2.37 -5.14 -17.27
C ARG A 400 -3.19 -3.94 -16.84
N ASP A 401 -2.54 -3.01 -16.17
CA ASP A 401 -3.13 -1.74 -15.76
C ASP A 401 -2.23 -0.61 -16.26
N ARG A 402 -2.80 0.31 -17.04
CA ARG A 402 -2.08 1.44 -17.60
C ARG A 402 -2.87 2.71 -17.35
N ALA A 403 -2.18 3.72 -16.83
CA ALA A 403 -2.74 5.04 -16.61
C ALA A 403 -1.86 6.14 -17.15
N ASP A 404 -2.51 7.23 -17.58
CA ASP A 404 -1.91 8.52 -17.88
C ASP A 404 -2.67 9.63 -17.14
N PHE A 405 -1.93 10.58 -16.59
CA PHE A 405 -2.47 11.67 -15.81
C PHE A 405 -1.69 12.95 -16.06
N THR A 406 -2.37 14.03 -16.41
CA THR A 406 -1.78 15.36 -16.56
C THR A 406 -2.22 16.23 -15.38
N ASP A 407 -1.25 16.67 -14.59
CA ASP A 407 -1.45 17.62 -13.49
C ASP A 407 -0.99 19.02 -13.91
N PRO A 408 -1.90 19.98 -14.10
CA PRO A 408 -1.53 21.34 -14.49
C PRO A 408 -0.84 22.10 -13.36
N PHE A 409 -0.98 21.67 -12.11
CA PHE A 409 -0.46 22.36 -10.92
C PHE A 409 0.57 21.50 -10.17
N SER A 410 1.34 20.68 -10.89
CA SER A 410 2.37 19.87 -10.23
C SER A 410 3.45 20.77 -9.64
N GLY A 411 3.81 20.54 -8.38
CA GLY A 411 4.86 21.29 -7.69
C GLY A 411 4.56 22.76 -7.35
N SER A 412 3.47 23.36 -7.85
CA SER A 412 3.11 24.75 -7.52
C SER A 412 1.63 25.06 -7.71
N ASN A 413 1.10 26.08 -7.02
CA ASN A 413 -0.26 26.57 -7.23
C ASN A 413 -0.43 27.40 -8.52
N LEU A 414 0.65 27.61 -9.28
CA LEU A 414 0.65 28.25 -10.59
C LEU A 414 0.74 27.19 -11.70
N PRO A 415 0.06 27.37 -12.83
CA PRO A 415 -0.02 26.36 -13.89
C PRO A 415 1.21 26.35 -14.82
N LEU A 416 2.39 26.73 -14.30
CA LEU A 416 3.58 26.98 -15.11
C LEU A 416 4.22 25.70 -15.61
N TRP A 417 4.40 24.72 -14.72
CA TRP A 417 5.09 23.46 -15.04
C TRP A 417 4.13 22.29 -14.93
N PRO A 418 3.23 22.11 -15.93
CA PRO A 418 2.35 20.95 -15.92
C PRO A 418 3.18 19.67 -16.08
N GLU A 419 2.85 18.66 -15.27
CA GLU A 419 3.49 17.35 -15.34
C GLU A 419 2.55 16.32 -15.95
N THR A 420 3.10 15.41 -16.74
CA THR A 420 2.40 14.21 -17.19
C THR A 420 3.00 12.99 -16.53
N HIS A 421 2.20 12.32 -15.72
CA HIS A 421 2.52 11.07 -15.06
C HIS A 421 1.94 9.88 -15.82
N ARG A 422 2.62 8.73 -15.76
CA ARG A 422 2.22 7.48 -16.40
C ARG A 422 2.51 6.31 -15.47
N THR A 423 1.57 5.38 -15.39
CA THR A 423 1.75 4.08 -14.74
C THR A 423 1.54 2.95 -15.74
N GLY A 424 2.30 1.87 -15.61
CA GLY A 424 2.16 0.66 -16.42
C GLY A 424 2.51 -0.58 -15.61
N ASN A 425 1.50 -1.21 -15.05
CA ASN A 425 1.62 -2.37 -14.18
C ASN A 425 1.27 -3.65 -14.91
N HIS A 426 2.05 -4.70 -14.64
CA HIS A 426 1.85 -6.05 -15.13
C HIS A 426 1.93 -7.01 -13.96
N TYR A 427 0.87 -7.78 -13.75
CA TYR A 427 0.82 -8.84 -12.75
C TYR A 427 0.50 -10.15 -13.45
N ALA A 428 1.39 -11.13 -13.37
CA ALA A 428 1.16 -12.47 -13.90
C ALA A 428 1.30 -13.50 -12.78
N THR A 429 0.44 -14.50 -12.77
CA THR A 429 0.48 -15.58 -11.80
C THR A 429 0.10 -16.87 -12.47
N ILE A 430 0.88 -17.91 -12.22
CA ILE A 430 0.55 -19.28 -12.59
C ILE A 430 0.70 -20.11 -11.32
N GLU A 431 -0.31 -20.92 -11.03
CA GLU A 431 -0.30 -21.88 -9.93
C GLU A 431 -0.68 -23.24 -10.47
N GLU A 432 0.09 -24.24 -10.10
CA GLU A 432 -0.23 -25.65 -10.25
C GLU A 432 -0.55 -26.23 -8.87
N ARG A 433 -1.56 -27.09 -8.85
CA ARG A 433 -2.04 -27.80 -7.67
C ARG A 433 -2.09 -29.28 -7.97
N HIS A 434 -1.30 -30.02 -7.19
CA HIS A 434 -1.22 -31.46 -7.24
C HIS A 434 -1.72 -32.07 -5.93
N ILE A 435 -2.74 -32.91 -6.01
CA ILE A 435 -3.27 -33.67 -4.88
C ILE A 435 -2.45 -34.96 -4.76
N VAL A 436 -1.54 -35.01 -3.78
CA VAL A 436 -0.72 -36.20 -3.50
C VAL A 436 -1.53 -37.26 -2.76
N SER A 437 -2.35 -36.84 -1.81
CA SER A 437 -3.23 -37.72 -1.02
C SER A 437 -4.43 -36.96 -0.47
N SER A 438 -5.31 -37.64 0.27
CA SER A 438 -6.43 -37.01 0.97
C SER A 438 -5.97 -35.99 2.03
N ALA A 439 -4.74 -36.09 2.52
CA ALA A 439 -4.18 -35.22 3.55
C ALA A 439 -3.11 -34.25 3.05
N VAL A 440 -2.60 -34.44 1.83
CA VAL A 440 -1.46 -33.67 1.30
C VAL A 440 -1.80 -33.11 -0.07
N VAL A 441 -1.75 -31.78 -0.18
CA VAL A 441 -1.84 -31.02 -1.43
C VAL A 441 -0.55 -30.24 -1.61
N ASN A 442 0.07 -30.35 -2.78
CA ASN A 442 1.21 -29.55 -3.18
C ASN A 442 0.73 -28.39 -4.05
N LEU A 443 1.24 -27.20 -3.75
CA LEU A 443 0.98 -25.98 -4.50
C LEU A 443 2.30 -25.42 -5.00
N ALA A 444 2.46 -25.33 -6.32
CA ALA A 444 3.59 -24.69 -6.97
C ALA A 444 3.12 -23.40 -7.63
N ARG A 445 3.55 -22.24 -7.09
CA ARG A 445 3.14 -20.94 -7.60
C ARG A 445 4.33 -20.13 -8.10
N PHE A 446 4.16 -19.54 -9.28
CA PHE A 446 5.06 -18.54 -9.84
C PHE A 446 4.28 -17.23 -10.04
N SER A 447 4.81 -16.13 -9.50
CA SER A 447 4.26 -14.79 -9.68
C SER A 447 5.29 -13.83 -10.25
N PHE A 448 4.88 -13.04 -11.23
CA PHE A 448 5.65 -11.96 -11.81
C PHE A 448 4.92 -10.64 -11.59
N VAL A 449 5.62 -9.68 -11.01
CA VAL A 449 5.13 -8.32 -10.80
C VAL A 449 6.10 -7.37 -11.44
N ARG A 450 5.58 -6.49 -12.30
CA ARG A 450 6.34 -5.38 -12.85
C ARG A 450 5.50 -4.13 -12.79
N THR A 451 5.91 -3.22 -11.93
CA THR A 451 5.35 -1.87 -11.84
C THR A 451 6.27 -0.92 -12.59
N ARG A 452 5.68 0.08 -13.25
CA ARG A 452 6.43 1.14 -13.91
C ARG A 452 5.71 2.44 -13.65
N GLU A 453 6.44 3.38 -13.07
CA GLU A 453 5.99 4.76 -12.91
C GLU A 453 6.94 5.69 -13.63
N GLY A 454 6.41 6.78 -14.16
CA GLY A 454 7.20 7.83 -14.77
C GLY A 454 6.46 9.15 -14.77
N SER A 455 7.19 10.23 -14.55
CA SER A 455 6.72 11.60 -14.73
C SER A 455 7.58 12.30 -15.77
N ASN A 456 6.97 13.19 -16.54
CA ASN A 456 7.68 14.11 -17.42
C ASN A 456 7.14 15.52 -17.15
N LEU A 457 8.04 16.46 -16.91
CA LEU A 457 7.74 17.87 -16.96
C LEU A 457 7.53 18.27 -18.42
N ASN A 458 6.50 19.06 -18.69
CA ASN A 458 6.31 19.66 -20.00
C ASN A 458 7.10 20.98 -20.05
N ASP A 459 8.40 20.89 -20.34
CA ASP A 459 9.39 21.99 -20.29
C ASP A 459 9.27 23.01 -21.43
N ASN A 460 8.05 23.35 -21.86
CA ASN A 460 7.85 24.42 -22.85
C ASN A 460 8.11 25.83 -22.29
N LEU A 461 8.52 25.94 -21.02
CA LEU A 461 8.97 27.18 -20.41
C LEU A 461 10.50 27.27 -20.40
N PRO A 462 11.10 28.43 -20.74
CA PRO A 462 12.54 28.60 -20.67
C PRO A 462 13.02 28.35 -19.23
N GLY A 463 14.00 27.47 -19.06
CA GLY A 463 14.57 27.21 -17.74
C GLY A 463 15.17 28.49 -17.14
N LEU A 464 14.83 28.78 -15.88
CA LEU A 464 15.50 29.80 -15.08
C LEU A 464 16.95 29.33 -14.82
N SER A 465 17.93 29.85 -15.54
CA SER A 465 19.34 29.65 -15.22
C SER A 465 19.80 30.71 -14.21
N PHE A 466 19.86 30.33 -12.94
CA PHE A 466 20.24 31.24 -11.86
C PHE A 466 21.76 31.50 -11.74
N TYR A 467 22.58 30.96 -12.63
CA TYR A 467 24.04 31.04 -12.52
C TYR A 467 24.66 31.87 -13.63
N PRO A 468 25.10 33.11 -13.35
CA PRO A 468 25.97 33.83 -14.25
C PRO A 468 27.38 33.22 -14.14
N ASN A 469 27.86 32.62 -15.23
CA ASN A 469 29.28 32.32 -15.49
C ASN A 469 29.98 31.25 -14.62
N VAL A 470 29.30 30.16 -14.25
CA VAL A 470 30.00 28.92 -13.89
C VAL A 470 29.93 27.98 -15.09
N PRO A 471 31.05 27.63 -15.76
CA PRO A 471 31.03 26.62 -16.81
C PRO A 471 30.56 25.28 -16.21
N ASP A 472 29.65 24.65 -16.93
CA ASP A 472 28.89 23.45 -16.62
C ASP A 472 29.44 22.53 -15.53
N CYS A 473 28.79 22.57 -14.36
CA CYS A 473 28.61 21.38 -13.52
C CYS A 473 27.17 20.83 -13.62
N ALA A 474 26.34 21.37 -14.50
CA ALA A 474 24.94 20.95 -14.68
C ALA A 474 24.60 20.51 -16.12
N GLU A 475 25.61 20.23 -16.95
CA GLU A 475 25.43 19.59 -18.26
C GLU A 475 26.06 18.19 -18.32
N GLN A 476 25.92 17.42 -17.24
CA GLN A 476 25.94 15.97 -17.34
C GLN A 476 24.77 15.40 -16.55
N VAL A 477 23.91 14.70 -17.29
CA VAL A 477 22.65 14.08 -16.86
C VAL A 477 21.46 15.05 -16.97
N LEU A 478 21.01 15.28 -18.20
CA LEU A 478 19.61 15.18 -18.64
C LEU A 478 19.54 15.59 -20.12
N GLY A 479 19.80 14.63 -21.00
CA GLY A 479 19.79 14.83 -22.45
C GLY A 479 19.98 13.51 -23.16
N GLY A 480 18.88 12.89 -23.58
CA GLY A 480 18.87 11.59 -24.23
C GLY A 480 19.56 11.59 -25.59
N ARG A 481 20.77 11.02 -25.67
CA ARG A 481 21.25 10.24 -26.81
C ARG A 481 22.02 9.03 -26.30
N ARG A 482 21.38 7.86 -26.33
CA ARG A 482 22.07 6.57 -26.17
C ARG A 482 22.99 6.36 -27.38
N ARG A 483 24.30 6.55 -27.23
CA ARG A 483 25.26 5.70 -27.92
C ARG A 483 25.58 4.55 -26.97
N VAL A 484 25.17 3.35 -27.37
CA VAL A 484 25.70 2.10 -26.84
C VAL A 484 27.19 2.10 -27.21
N LEU A 485 28.06 2.28 -26.22
CA LEU A 485 29.46 1.92 -26.35
C LEU A 485 29.60 0.53 -25.74
N ASP A 486 29.63 -0.48 -26.61
CA ASP A 486 30.07 -1.83 -26.28
C ASP A 486 31.50 -1.76 -25.73
N ALA A 487 31.67 -2.13 -24.45
CA ALA A 487 32.98 -2.35 -23.88
C ALA A 487 33.35 -3.84 -24.03
N ARG A 488 34.09 -4.17 -25.09
CA ARG A 488 35.02 -5.31 -25.06
C ARG A 488 36.35 -4.86 -24.44
N PRO A 489 37.07 -5.70 -23.69
CA PRO A 489 38.32 -5.30 -23.05
C PRO A 489 39.50 -5.48 -24.01
N ALA A 490 40.32 -4.43 -24.19
CA ALA A 490 41.65 -4.55 -24.77
C ALA A 490 42.64 -3.52 -24.19
N GLN A 491 43.54 -4.05 -23.34
CA GLN A 491 44.99 -3.81 -23.27
C GLN A 491 45.59 -2.38 -23.33
N SER A 492 46.13 -2.01 -22.16
CA SER A 492 47.44 -1.35 -21.92
C SER A 492 47.58 0.20 -21.97
N PRO A 493 48.51 0.77 -21.18
CA PRO A 493 48.41 2.14 -20.65
C PRO A 493 49.51 3.10 -21.15
N ASN A 494 49.41 4.36 -20.71
CA ASN A 494 50.40 5.46 -20.74
C ASN A 494 50.26 6.49 -21.87
N ARG A 495 49.56 7.60 -21.57
CA ARG A 495 50.10 8.98 -21.62
C ARG A 495 48.96 9.99 -21.43
N ARG A 496 48.78 10.49 -20.20
CA ARG A 496 48.29 11.85 -19.85
C ARG A 496 48.10 11.96 -18.32
N LEU A 497 49.22 11.96 -17.58
CA LEU A 497 49.25 12.18 -16.12
C LEU A 497 50.08 13.42 -15.75
N ARG A 498 49.98 14.50 -16.54
CA ARG A 498 50.70 15.76 -16.26
C ARG A 498 49.89 17.06 -16.33
N ARG A 499 48.57 17.00 -16.52
CA ARG A 499 47.69 18.18 -16.36
C ARG A 499 46.60 18.04 -15.27
N THR A 500 46.48 16.88 -14.64
CA THR A 500 45.49 16.62 -13.57
C THR A 500 45.99 16.90 -12.15
N ARG A 501 47.30 17.16 -11.93
CA ARG A 501 47.84 17.39 -10.57
C ARG A 501 47.75 18.83 -10.04
N SER A 502 47.36 19.80 -10.87
CA SER A 502 47.22 21.21 -10.43
C SER A 502 45.82 21.54 -9.91
N VAL A 503 44.77 20.88 -10.42
CA VAL A 503 43.37 21.16 -10.05
C VAL A 503 42.95 20.37 -8.80
N GLU A 504 43.56 19.21 -8.57
CA GLU A 504 43.28 18.33 -7.41
C GLU A 504 43.85 18.88 -6.09
N ARG A 505 44.83 19.80 -6.16
CA ARG A 505 45.43 20.45 -4.97
C ARG A 505 44.66 21.66 -4.45
N GLN A 506 43.74 22.24 -5.22
CA GLN A 506 42.91 23.36 -4.75
C GLN A 506 41.55 22.92 -4.17
N CYS A 507 40.98 21.80 -4.62
CA CYS A 507 39.74 21.26 -4.02
C CYS A 507 39.96 20.52 -2.69
N SER A 508 41.12 19.88 -2.48
CA SER A 508 41.39 19.17 -1.21
C SER A 508 41.63 20.09 0.00
N ARG A 509 41.99 21.37 -0.19
CA ARG A 509 42.24 22.30 0.93
C ARG A 509 40.97 22.86 1.58
N VAL A 510 39.85 22.93 0.84
CA VAL A 510 38.56 23.43 1.37
C VAL A 510 37.81 22.32 2.13
N VAL A 511 37.96 21.07 1.69
CA VAL A 511 37.36 19.90 2.35
C VAL A 511 38.08 19.55 3.66
N TRP A 512 39.42 19.72 3.71
CA TRP A 512 40.19 19.50 4.95
C TRP A 512 39.90 20.57 6.02
N TRP A 513 39.59 21.82 5.64
CA TRP A 513 39.28 22.88 6.62
C TRP A 513 37.89 22.70 7.24
N LYS A 514 36.91 22.19 6.47
CA LYS A 514 35.56 21.89 7.01
C LYS A 514 35.52 20.65 7.90
N LEU A 515 36.32 19.62 7.61
CA LEU A 515 36.40 18.42 8.47
C LEU A 515 37.12 18.68 9.81
N VAL A 516 38.18 19.50 9.82
CA VAL A 516 38.91 19.82 11.06
C VAL A 516 38.10 20.74 12.00
N VAL A 517 37.27 21.64 11.46
CA VAL A 517 36.39 22.52 12.27
C VAL A 517 35.17 21.76 12.84
N PHE A 518 34.61 20.80 12.11
CA PHE A 518 33.50 19.98 12.61
C PHE A 518 33.96 18.97 13.68
N GLN A 519 35.17 18.42 13.54
CA GLN A 519 35.69 17.40 14.47
C GLN A 519 36.29 18.00 15.76
N PHE A 520 36.67 19.29 15.77
CA PHE A 520 37.00 20.02 17.02
C PHE A 520 35.75 20.53 17.77
N GLY A 521 34.63 20.76 17.08
CA GLY A 521 33.36 21.16 17.70
C GLY A 521 32.67 20.06 18.51
N GLU A 522 32.73 18.81 18.05
CA GLU A 522 32.18 17.65 18.77
C GLU A 522 33.04 17.20 19.98
N LEU A 523 34.33 17.56 20.01
CA LEU A 523 35.26 17.18 21.08
C LEU A 523 35.18 18.11 22.32
N LEU A 524 34.70 19.34 22.15
CA LEU A 524 34.48 20.29 23.26
C LEU A 524 33.10 20.13 23.92
N THR A 525 32.07 19.72 23.18
CA THR A 525 30.73 19.43 23.74
C THR A 525 30.67 18.08 24.47
N ARG A 526 31.50 17.10 24.09
CA ARG A 526 31.62 15.82 24.83
C ARG A 526 32.45 15.88 26.12
N LYS A 527 33.29 16.92 26.33
CA LYS A 527 34.06 17.11 27.59
C LYS A 527 33.26 17.85 28.67
N SER A 528 32.34 18.75 28.31
CA SER A 528 31.52 19.49 29.29
C SER A 528 30.41 18.65 29.93
N VAL A 529 29.87 17.66 29.20
CA VAL A 529 28.80 16.77 29.73
C VAL A 529 29.36 15.63 30.60
N ARG A 530 30.65 15.28 30.46
CA ARG A 530 31.32 14.25 31.30
C ARG A 530 31.85 14.75 32.65
N ILE A 531 31.96 16.06 32.87
CA ILE A 531 32.39 16.63 34.17
C ILE A 531 31.20 16.84 35.12
N SER A 532 29.98 17.12 34.61
CA SER A 532 28.79 17.24 35.45
C SER A 532 28.21 15.90 35.93
N TRP A 533 28.54 14.77 35.27
CA TRP A 533 28.11 13.43 35.69
C TRP A 533 29.08 12.70 36.63
N ALA A 534 30.32 13.18 36.79
CA ALA A 534 31.32 12.59 37.68
C ALA A 534 31.26 13.11 39.14
N LEU A 535 30.47 14.15 39.42
CA LEU A 535 30.31 14.73 40.77
C LEU A 535 29.02 14.33 41.50
N ALA A 536 28.14 13.52 40.89
CA ALA A 536 26.84 13.15 41.47
C ALA A 536 26.70 11.66 41.87
N ARG A 537 27.79 10.85 41.85
CA ARG A 537 27.69 9.39 42.05
C ARG A 537 28.70 8.72 42.99
N THR A 538 29.31 9.44 43.92
CA THR A 538 30.02 8.85 45.08
C THR A 538 29.42 9.40 46.37
N GLY A 539 28.75 8.51 47.11
CA GLY A 539 28.03 8.85 48.34
C GLY A 539 28.83 8.59 49.62
N ARG A 540 28.24 9.11 50.72
CA ARG A 540 28.49 8.86 52.16
C ARG A 540 29.72 9.62 52.72
N CYS A 541 29.67 10.29 53.88
CA CYS A 541 29.16 9.82 55.17
C CYS A 541 29.10 10.98 56.21
N LEU A 542 28.28 10.77 57.25
CA LEU A 542 28.39 11.26 58.64
C LEU A 542 27.99 12.71 59.07
N SER A 543 26.81 12.78 59.72
CA SER A 543 26.56 13.26 61.10
C SER A 543 27.09 14.62 61.60
N ARG A 544 26.17 15.57 61.87
CA ARG A 544 25.92 16.27 63.18
C ARG A 544 24.99 17.51 63.02
N LEU A 545 24.13 17.71 64.03
CA LEU A 545 23.09 18.73 64.33
C LEU A 545 23.50 20.24 64.25
N PRO A 546 22.65 21.29 64.52
CA PRO A 546 21.17 21.47 64.47
C PRO A 546 20.63 22.83 63.89
N ARG A 547 19.28 22.95 63.90
CA ARG A 547 18.33 24.09 63.74
C ARG A 547 18.82 25.55 64.00
N ASN A 548 18.57 26.50 63.07
CA ASN A 548 17.70 27.72 63.22
C ASN A 548 17.96 28.83 62.16
N ARG A 549 16.89 29.63 61.88
CA ARG A 549 16.83 30.96 61.20
C ARG A 549 16.98 30.98 59.66
N ARG A 550 15.93 31.17 58.86
CA ARG A 550 15.04 32.36 58.63
C ARG A 550 15.76 33.64 58.16
N ARG A 551 15.35 34.04 56.94
CA ARG A 551 15.09 35.39 56.41
C ARG A 551 16.28 36.28 56.01
N ARG A 552 16.08 36.86 54.79
CA ARG A 552 16.12 38.28 54.42
C ARG A 552 17.30 38.78 53.58
N LEU A 553 16.91 39.61 52.59
CA LEU A 553 17.62 40.72 51.92
C LEU A 553 18.64 40.29 50.85
N CYS A 554 18.82 40.95 49.71
CA CYS A 554 18.29 42.18 49.11
C CYS A 554 18.76 42.20 47.64
N THR A 555 17.89 42.46 46.65
CA THR A 555 17.80 43.71 45.86
C THR A 555 19.11 44.34 45.36
N GLY A 556 19.22 44.56 44.04
CA GLY A 556 20.17 45.48 43.41
C GLY A 556 19.99 45.55 41.88
N ARG A 557 19.70 46.76 41.37
CA ARG A 557 19.44 47.15 39.96
C ARG A 557 20.74 47.65 39.26
N VAL A 558 20.61 47.99 37.96
CA VAL A 558 21.51 48.75 37.04
C VAL A 558 22.28 47.82 36.06
N ALA A 559 22.36 48.01 34.74
CA ALA A 559 21.66 48.80 33.71
C ALA A 559 22.05 48.23 32.32
N SER A 560 21.26 48.61 31.31
CA SER A 560 21.42 48.49 29.84
C SER A 560 22.76 48.03 29.23
N ALA A 561 22.72 47.04 28.33
CA ALA A 561 23.11 47.16 26.91
C ALA A 561 22.98 45.81 26.19
N ALA A 562 22.53 45.86 24.93
CA ALA A 562 22.52 44.81 23.91
C ALA A 562 21.35 43.78 23.94
N GLU A 563 20.21 44.21 23.41
CA GLU A 563 19.32 43.36 22.60
C GLU A 563 19.96 43.11 21.23
N ALA A 564 20.04 41.84 20.81
CA ALA A 564 19.87 41.40 19.42
C ALA A 564 19.72 39.85 19.39
N ASP A 565 18.53 39.42 18.95
CA ASP A 565 18.25 38.22 18.16
C ASP A 565 18.65 36.82 18.69
N LEU A 566 17.70 36.17 19.38
CA LEU A 566 17.55 34.71 19.35
C LEU A 566 16.05 34.35 19.21
N GLU A 567 15.71 33.82 18.04
CA GLU A 567 14.36 33.39 17.62
C GLU A 567 13.87 32.06 18.27
N PRO A 568 12.55 31.80 18.26
CA PRO A 568 11.84 30.95 19.23
C PRO A 568 11.83 29.43 18.95
N TRP A 569 12.85 28.87 18.30
CA TRP A 569 12.89 27.42 17.97
C TRP A 569 13.45 26.51 19.07
N LEU A 570 14.03 27.05 20.14
CA LEU A 570 14.64 26.24 21.21
C LEU A 570 13.68 25.82 22.34
N ALA A 571 12.46 26.36 22.40
CA ALA A 571 11.53 26.11 23.51
C ALA A 571 10.64 24.88 23.33
N VAL A 572 10.47 24.36 22.10
CA VAL A 572 9.57 23.22 21.83
C VAL A 572 10.25 21.87 22.06
N GLN A 573 11.57 21.80 21.98
CA GLN A 573 12.32 20.55 22.08
C GLN A 573 12.55 20.07 23.52
N LEU A 574 12.37 20.94 24.53
CA LEU A 574 12.46 20.57 25.95
C LEU A 574 11.13 20.13 26.58
N CYS A 575 10.00 20.27 25.87
CA CYS A 575 8.69 19.83 26.39
C CYS A 575 8.30 18.39 26.01
N PHE A 576 8.98 17.76 25.03
CA PHE A 576 8.57 16.44 24.54
C PHE A 576 9.22 15.25 25.27
N GLU A 577 10.22 15.48 26.13
CA GLU A 577 11.03 14.39 26.74
C GLU A 577 10.68 14.05 28.20
N SER A 578 9.57 14.56 28.76
CA SER A 578 9.21 14.32 30.18
C SER A 578 7.85 13.66 30.45
N ARG A 579 7.13 13.15 29.44
CA ARG A 579 5.89 12.38 29.67
C ARG A 579 5.94 10.97 29.12
N HIS A 580 6.67 10.10 29.81
CA HIS A 580 6.26 8.70 30.00
C HIS A 580 7.01 8.09 31.19
N ARG A 581 6.46 8.24 32.40
CA ARG A 581 6.52 7.28 33.52
C ARG A 581 5.82 7.87 34.76
N GLN A 582 4.59 7.44 35.01
CA GLN A 582 4.08 6.87 36.27
C GLN A 582 2.56 7.02 36.37
N ALA A 583 1.94 5.91 36.76
CA ALA A 583 0.51 5.77 37.01
C ALA A 583 0.11 6.32 38.40
N SER A 584 -1.21 6.43 38.59
CA SER A 584 -1.98 6.55 39.83
C SER A 584 -1.90 7.86 40.64
N ALA A 585 -2.94 8.70 40.50
CA ALA A 585 -3.63 9.36 41.60
C ALA A 585 -4.92 10.07 41.11
N GLN A 586 -6.04 9.78 41.75
CA GLN A 586 -7.30 10.52 41.63
C GLN A 586 -7.11 11.98 42.06
N CYS A 587 -7.67 12.92 41.30
CA CYS A 587 -8.07 14.23 41.82
C CYS A 587 -9.23 14.78 40.96
N HIS A 588 -10.41 14.85 41.59
CA HIS A 588 -11.55 15.64 41.13
C HIS A 588 -11.19 17.12 41.08
N TYR A 589 -11.51 17.79 39.98
CA TYR A 589 -11.93 19.20 39.99
C TYR A 589 -12.80 19.47 38.75
N GLY A 590 -14.09 19.70 38.96
CA GLY A 590 -14.97 20.28 37.96
C GLY A 590 -14.88 21.81 38.01
N PHE A 591 -14.98 22.48 36.86
CA PHE A 591 -15.50 23.85 36.80
C PHE A 591 -16.14 24.14 35.43
N ARG A 592 -17.22 24.91 35.52
CA ARG A 592 -18.25 25.25 34.53
C ARG A 592 -17.76 26.07 33.33
N GLN A 593 -18.55 25.98 32.26
CA GLN A 593 -18.65 26.89 31.10
C GLN A 593 -18.55 28.38 31.47
N ARG A 594 -17.87 29.16 30.62
CA ARG A 594 -18.26 30.53 30.23
C ARG A 594 -17.71 30.88 28.84
N ASN A 595 -18.58 31.50 28.06
CA ASN A 595 -18.38 32.02 26.70
C ASN A 595 -17.18 32.96 26.57
N GLY A 596 -16.52 32.94 25.42
CA GLY A 596 -15.55 33.96 25.02
C GLY A 596 -14.82 33.61 23.73
N LEU A 597 -15.22 34.25 22.64
CA LEU A 597 -14.55 34.26 21.34
C LEU A 597 -13.07 34.64 21.45
N CYS A 598 -12.19 33.89 20.79
CA CYS A 598 -10.88 34.39 20.36
C CYS A 598 -10.40 33.62 19.11
N PRO A 599 -10.10 34.30 17.99
CA PRO A 599 -9.65 33.66 16.75
C PRO A 599 -8.14 33.41 16.78
N SER A 600 -7.73 32.15 16.70
CA SER A 600 -6.32 31.79 16.54
C SER A 600 -5.94 31.78 15.06
N ALA A 601 -5.14 32.77 14.67
CA ALA A 601 -4.33 32.74 13.48
C ALA A 601 -3.39 31.52 13.53
N GLN A 602 -3.45 30.67 12.51
CA GLN A 602 -2.45 29.63 12.27
C GLN A 602 -1.57 30.07 11.11
N CYS A 603 -0.30 30.27 11.42
CA CYS A 603 0.79 30.35 10.47
C CYS A 603 0.85 29.06 9.65
N LEU A 604 0.91 29.21 8.33
CA LEU A 604 1.28 28.20 7.35
C LEU A 604 2.76 28.33 7.02
#